data_AF-A0A2R4TIW2-F1
#
_entry.id   AF-A0A2R4TIW2-F1
#
_cell.length_a   1.000
_cell.length_b   1.000
_cell.length_c   1.000
_cell.angle_alpha   90.00
_cell.angle_beta   90.00
_cell.angle_gamma   90.00
#
_symmetry.space_group_name_H-M   'P 1'
#
loop_
_entity.id
_entity.type
_entity.pdbx_description
1 polymer ?
#
loop_
_entity_poly.entity_id
_entity_poly.type
_entity_poly.pdbx_seq_one_letter_code
_entity_poly.pdbx_strand_id
1 'polypeptide(L)'
;MLEQLQRLQAHIGVLKTRLHHLERENTSLTEAKQLAETDHHAQVVQKNSIITQKQEEVDNLTEQLSQLQDQFKQLNQDATTLAERYGRLEKSTTDLKNRFQEILAERNDLRVNKEKLQAQQRHSQQEIQDLQQDRDRLLQKNELAKSKVEAIIQRLAVLGTAQDQHAQEIQQLAHPNAELQEEN
;
A
#
# COMPACT_ATOMS: atom_id res chain seq x y z
N MET A 1 11.20 -26.09 -132.59
CA MET A 1 12.20 -25.45 -131.71
C MET A 1 11.76 -24.08 -131.20
N LEU A 2 11.24 -23.17 -132.04
CA LEU A 2 10.86 -21.81 -131.63
C LEU A 2 9.75 -21.75 -130.57
N GLU A 3 8.66 -22.51 -130.73
CA GLU A 3 7.53 -22.54 -129.77
C GLU A 3 7.91 -23.08 -128.40
N GLN A 4 8.81 -24.09 -128.35
CA GLN A 4 9.33 -24.61 -127.08
C GLN A 4 10.17 -23.56 -126.35
N LEU A 5 10.93 -22.75 -127.10
CA LEU A 5 11.72 -21.65 -126.58
C LEU A 5 10.81 -20.52 -126.05
N GLN A 6 9.74 -20.18 -126.77
CA GLN A 6 8.73 -19.21 -126.31
C GLN A 6 7.98 -19.70 -125.06
N ARG A 7 7.60 -20.99 -124.98
CA ARG A 7 7.00 -21.57 -123.77
C ARG A 7 7.96 -21.50 -122.58
N LEU A 8 9.23 -21.84 -122.78
CA LEU A 8 10.23 -21.76 -121.71
C LEU A 8 10.42 -20.32 -121.23
N GLN A 9 10.46 -19.37 -122.15
CA GLN A 9 10.60 -17.94 -121.85
C GLN A 9 9.39 -17.39 -121.07
N ALA A 10 8.17 -17.82 -121.41
CA ALA A 10 6.96 -17.51 -120.65
C ALA A 10 6.98 -18.12 -119.23
N HIS A 11 7.38 -19.39 -119.10
CA HIS A 11 7.54 -20.05 -117.80
C HIS A 11 8.59 -19.36 -116.92
N ILE A 12 9.74 -18.96 -117.50
CA ILE A 12 10.78 -18.20 -116.80
C ILE A 12 10.24 -16.83 -116.34
N GLY A 13 9.42 -16.16 -117.16
CA GLY A 13 8.75 -14.92 -116.79
C GLY A 13 7.83 -15.08 -115.58
N VAL A 14 6.96 -16.09 -115.59
CA VAL A 14 6.07 -16.42 -114.47
C VAL A 14 6.85 -16.76 -113.20
N LEU A 15 7.93 -17.56 -113.33
CA LEU A 15 8.80 -17.91 -112.21
C LEU A 15 9.48 -16.68 -111.62
N LYS A 16 9.96 -15.74 -112.43
CA LYS A 16 10.53 -14.47 -111.95
C LYS A 16 9.52 -13.62 -111.18
N THR A 17 8.30 -13.49 -111.69
CA THR A 17 7.24 -12.74 -111.00
C THR A 17 6.90 -13.38 -109.66
N ARG A 18 6.83 -14.71 -109.61
CA ARG A 18 6.56 -15.44 -108.37
C ARG A 18 7.72 -15.37 -107.38
N LEU A 19 8.97 -15.41 -107.86
CA LEU A 19 10.16 -15.20 -107.05
C LEU A 19 10.14 -13.81 -106.40
N HIS A 20 9.91 -12.75 -107.18
CA HIS A 20 9.82 -11.38 -106.66
C HIS A 20 8.65 -11.19 -105.69
N HIS A 21 7.53 -11.88 -105.91
CA HIS A 21 6.42 -11.86 -104.95
C HIS A 21 6.83 -12.50 -103.62
N LEU A 22 7.44 -13.69 -103.66
CA LEU A 22 7.93 -14.38 -102.47
C LEU A 22 9.04 -13.60 -101.75
N GLU A 23 9.95 -12.94 -102.48
CA GLU A 23 10.98 -12.07 -101.89
C GLU A 23 10.35 -10.90 -101.12
N ARG A 24 9.34 -10.24 -101.70
CA ARG A 24 8.61 -9.15 -101.03
C ARG A 24 7.85 -9.65 -99.80
N GLU A 25 7.16 -10.78 -99.94
CA GLU A 25 6.42 -11.39 -98.83
C GLU A 25 7.38 -11.78 -97.69
N ASN A 26 8.52 -12.39 -98.01
CA ASN A 26 9.53 -12.76 -97.01
C ASN A 26 10.15 -11.53 -96.32
N THR A 27 10.37 -10.45 -97.06
CA THR A 27 10.83 -9.17 -96.48
C THR A 27 9.78 -8.62 -95.53
N SER A 28 8.51 -8.56 -95.95
CA SER A 28 7.40 -8.10 -95.11
C SER A 28 7.19 -8.96 -93.86
N LEU A 29 7.29 -10.29 -93.98
CA LEU A 29 7.20 -11.20 -92.84
C LEU A 29 8.36 -11.01 -91.86
N THR A 30 9.57 -10.75 -92.37
CA THR A 30 10.75 -10.49 -91.53
C THR A 30 10.60 -9.18 -90.75
N GLU A 31 10.11 -8.13 -91.41
CA GLU A 31 9.82 -6.83 -90.77
C GLU A 31 8.70 -6.97 -89.73
N ALA A 32 7.60 -7.66 -90.05
CA ALA A 32 6.50 -7.90 -89.12
C ALA A 32 6.95 -8.72 -87.90
N LYS A 33 7.83 -9.71 -88.10
CA LYS A 33 8.43 -10.48 -87.02
C LYS A 33 9.30 -9.61 -86.11
N GLN A 34 10.17 -8.76 -86.68
CA GLN A 34 11.00 -7.84 -85.90
C GLN A 34 10.16 -6.86 -85.07
N LEU A 35 9.08 -6.34 -85.65
CA LEU A 35 8.14 -5.45 -84.95
C LEU A 35 7.46 -6.19 -83.78
N ALA A 36 6.96 -7.40 -84.01
CA ALA A 36 6.35 -8.21 -82.97
C ALA A 36 7.34 -8.58 -81.84
N GLU A 37 8.59 -8.88 -82.18
CA GLU A 37 9.65 -9.16 -81.20
C GLU A 37 9.99 -7.93 -80.35
N THR A 38 10.06 -6.75 -80.96
CA THR A 38 10.32 -5.49 -80.25
C THR A 38 9.16 -5.11 -79.32
N ASP A 39 7.92 -5.22 -79.79
CA ASP A 39 6.73 -4.97 -78.95
C ASP A 39 6.65 -5.95 -77.78
N HIS A 40 6.90 -7.24 -78.03
CA HIS A 40 6.94 -8.25 -76.98
C HIS A 40 8.05 -7.96 -75.97
N HIS A 41 9.25 -7.58 -76.44
CA HIS A 41 10.35 -7.21 -75.56
C HIS A 41 10.00 -6.01 -74.67
N ALA A 42 9.38 -4.97 -75.24
CA ALA A 42 8.93 -3.81 -74.48
C ALA A 42 7.90 -4.20 -73.39
N GLN A 43 6.94 -5.07 -73.71
CA GLN A 43 5.98 -5.58 -72.73
C GLN A 43 6.65 -6.39 -71.61
N VAL A 44 7.65 -7.21 -71.92
CA VAL A 44 8.39 -7.99 -70.91
C VAL A 44 9.14 -7.05 -69.97
N VAL A 45 9.83 -6.03 -70.50
CA VAL A 45 10.54 -5.04 -69.68
C VAL A 45 9.57 -4.29 -68.75
N GLN A 46 8.42 -3.86 -69.27
CA GLN A 46 7.40 -3.18 -68.47
C GLN A 46 6.86 -4.10 -67.36
N LYS A 47 6.52 -5.35 -67.67
CA LYS A 47 6.05 -6.33 -66.68
C LYS A 47 7.10 -6.60 -65.61
N ASN A 48 8.37 -6.74 -65.99
CA ASN A 48 9.46 -6.94 -65.04
C ASN A 48 9.62 -5.74 -64.09
N SER A 49 9.52 -4.52 -64.60
CA SER A 49 9.56 -3.31 -63.76
C SER A 49 8.40 -3.29 -62.74
N ILE A 50 7.19 -3.65 -63.14
CA ILE A 50 6.04 -3.75 -62.24
C ILE A 50 6.26 -4.86 -61.19
N ILE A 51 6.82 -6.01 -61.60
CA ILE A 51 7.13 -7.11 -60.67
C ILE A 51 8.13 -6.65 -59.61
N THR A 52 9.20 -5.96 -60.01
CA THR A 52 10.19 -5.42 -59.07
C THR A 52 9.56 -4.45 -58.08
N GLN A 53 8.75 -3.50 -58.57
CA GLN A 53 8.07 -2.53 -57.70
C GLN A 53 7.12 -3.22 -56.70
N LYS A 54 6.37 -4.23 -57.16
CA LYS A 54 5.49 -5.00 -56.27
C LYS A 54 6.26 -5.83 -55.26
N GLN A 55 7.43 -6.36 -55.63
CA GLN A 55 8.28 -7.09 -54.69
C GLN A 55 8.78 -6.16 -53.58
N GLU A 56 9.24 -4.96 -53.91
CA GLU A 56 9.66 -3.96 -52.92
C GLU A 56 8.49 -3.55 -52.00
N GLU A 57 7.28 -3.42 -52.54
CA GLU A 57 6.08 -3.14 -51.74
C GLU A 57 5.76 -4.28 -50.77
N VAL A 58 5.85 -5.54 -51.23
CA VAL A 58 5.66 -6.73 -50.38
C VAL A 58 6.70 -6.80 -49.26
N ASP A 59 7.96 -6.52 -49.58
CA ASP A 59 9.04 -6.54 -48.60
C ASP A 59 8.84 -5.46 -47.52
N ASN A 60 8.48 -4.23 -47.93
CA ASN A 60 8.16 -3.14 -47.02
C ASN A 60 6.96 -3.45 -46.12
N LEU A 61 5.88 -4.01 -46.67
CA LEU A 61 4.70 -4.40 -45.90
C LEU A 61 5.02 -5.53 -44.92
N THR A 62 5.88 -6.47 -45.31
CA THR A 62 6.33 -7.56 -44.44
C THR A 62 7.13 -7.03 -43.25
N GLU A 63 8.01 -6.06 -43.49
CA GLU A 63 8.78 -5.42 -42.42
C GLU A 63 7.86 -4.65 -41.45
N GLN A 64 6.92 -3.85 -41.97
CA GLN A 64 5.95 -3.13 -41.14
C GLN A 64 5.09 -4.08 -40.31
N LEU A 65 4.66 -5.20 -40.89
CA LEU A 65 3.88 -6.22 -40.20
C LEU A 65 4.69 -6.86 -39.06
N SER A 66 5.98 -7.17 -39.30
CA SER A 66 6.87 -7.68 -38.25
C SER A 66 7.03 -6.68 -37.11
N GLN A 67 7.28 -5.41 -37.43
CA GLN A 67 7.43 -4.36 -36.42
C GLN A 67 6.15 -4.20 -35.58
N LEU A 68 4.98 -4.23 -36.22
CA LEU A 68 3.70 -4.11 -35.52
C LEU A 68 3.41 -5.31 -34.62
N GLN A 69 3.78 -6.51 -35.06
CA GLN A 69 3.67 -7.73 -34.23
C GLN A 69 4.54 -7.64 -32.97
N ASP A 70 5.76 -7.10 -33.08
CA ASP A 70 6.64 -6.96 -31.93
C ASP A 70 6.17 -5.87 -30.96
N GLN A 71 5.66 -4.75 -31.48
CA GLN A 71 5.00 -3.73 -30.66
C GLN A 71 3.78 -4.30 -29.91
N PHE A 72 2.97 -5.13 -30.58
CA PHE A 72 1.81 -5.77 -29.95
C PHE A 72 2.22 -6.76 -28.84
N LYS A 73 3.29 -7.54 -29.05
CA LYS A 73 3.85 -8.41 -27.99
C LYS A 73 4.31 -7.59 -26.78
N GLN A 74 5.04 -6.49 -27.03
CA GLN A 74 5.49 -5.60 -25.96
C GLN A 74 4.31 -5.01 -25.17
N LEU A 75 3.29 -4.53 -25.86
CA LEU A 75 2.10 -3.97 -25.23
C LEU A 75 1.37 -5.00 -24.34
N ASN A 76 1.29 -6.25 -24.78
CA ASN A 76 0.71 -7.33 -23.97
C ASN A 76 1.56 -7.65 -22.73
N GLN A 77 2.88 -7.61 -22.86
CA GLN A 77 3.81 -7.79 -21.73
C GLN A 77 3.63 -6.66 -20.70
N ASP A 78 3.51 -5.42 -21.17
CA ASP A 78 3.31 -4.25 -20.34
C ASP A 78 1.94 -4.28 -19.65
N ALA A 79 0.88 -4.67 -20.37
CA ALA A 79 -0.46 -4.85 -19.81
C ALA A 79 -0.48 -5.92 -18.70
N THR A 80 0.21 -7.05 -18.91
CA THR A 80 0.34 -8.11 -17.90
C THR A 80 1.08 -7.61 -16.66
N THR A 81 2.21 -6.93 -16.87
CA THR A 81 3.01 -6.33 -15.77
C THR A 81 2.19 -5.30 -14.99
N LEU A 82 1.39 -4.50 -15.68
CA LEU A 82 0.53 -3.50 -15.05
C LEU A 82 -0.58 -4.16 -14.23
N ALA A 83 -1.22 -5.22 -14.73
CA ALA A 83 -2.22 -5.98 -13.99
C ALA A 83 -1.63 -6.58 -12.70
N GLU A 84 -0.42 -7.13 -12.74
CA GLU A 84 0.28 -7.62 -11.55
C GLU A 84 0.55 -6.51 -10.52
N ARG A 85 0.99 -5.33 -10.99
CA ARG A 85 1.22 -4.16 -10.12
C ARG A 85 -0.08 -3.71 -9.44
N TYR A 86 -1.18 -3.64 -10.19
CA TYR A 86 -2.49 -3.32 -9.62
C TYR A 86 -2.92 -4.36 -8.57
N GLY A 87 -2.74 -5.66 -8.84
CA GLY A 87 -3.05 -6.71 -7.88
C GLY A 87 -2.23 -6.61 -6.59
N ARG A 88 -0.95 -6.21 -6.67
CA ARG A 88 -0.12 -5.94 -5.47
C ARG A 88 -0.60 -4.71 -4.71
N LEU A 89 -0.98 -3.65 -5.42
CA LEU A 89 -1.48 -2.41 -4.82
C LEU A 89 -2.82 -2.62 -4.09
N GLU A 90 -3.72 -3.41 -4.68
CA GLU A 90 -5.00 -3.78 -4.07
C GLU A 90 -4.81 -4.56 -2.76
N LYS A 91 -3.88 -5.54 -2.75
CA LYS A 91 -3.50 -6.27 -1.53
C LYS A 91 -2.95 -5.33 -0.47
N SER A 92 -2.00 -4.46 -0.82
CA SER A 92 -1.43 -3.49 0.12
C SER A 92 -2.49 -2.53 0.67
N THR A 93 -3.48 -2.13 -0.13
CA THR A 93 -4.59 -1.27 0.31
C THR A 93 -5.49 -2.01 1.31
N THR A 94 -5.75 -3.29 1.07
CA THR A 94 -6.51 -4.15 1.98
C THR A 94 -5.78 -4.34 3.31
N ASP A 95 -4.48 -4.64 3.27
CA ASP A 95 -3.65 -4.79 4.47
C ASP A 95 -3.61 -3.48 5.28
N LEU A 96 -3.46 -2.34 4.60
CA LEU A 96 -3.47 -1.03 5.25
C LEU A 96 -4.82 -0.74 5.91
N LYS A 97 -5.93 -1.06 5.24
CA LYS A 97 -7.29 -0.93 5.79
C LYS A 97 -7.45 -1.77 7.06
N ASN A 98 -7.02 -3.03 7.04
CA ASN A 98 -7.09 -3.92 8.20
C ASN A 98 -6.29 -3.36 9.37
N ARG A 99 -5.06 -2.90 9.12
CA ARG A 99 -4.20 -2.30 10.15
C ARG A 99 -4.81 -1.02 10.74
N PHE A 100 -5.49 -0.22 9.93
CA PHE A 100 -6.25 0.94 10.43
C PHE A 100 -7.41 0.53 11.33
N GLN A 101 -8.13 -0.55 11.00
CA GLN A 101 -9.23 -1.06 11.83
C GLN A 101 -8.72 -1.58 13.18
N GLU A 102 -7.58 -2.28 13.19
CA GLU A 102 -6.91 -2.74 14.42
C GLU A 102 -6.52 -1.57 15.32
N ILE A 103 -5.87 -0.54 14.76
CA ILE A 103 -5.50 0.67 15.51
C ILE A 103 -6.74 1.37 16.09
N LEU A 104 -7.85 1.42 15.35
CA LEU A 104 -9.09 2.00 15.86
C LEU A 104 -9.68 1.19 17.02
N ALA A 105 -9.59 -0.15 16.98
CA ALA A 105 -10.01 -1.03 18.06
C ALA A 105 -9.12 -0.82 19.30
N GLU A 106 -7.80 -0.88 19.15
CA GLU A 106 -6.84 -0.65 20.25
C GLU A 106 -7.04 0.71 20.91
N ARG A 107 -7.26 1.77 20.11
CA ARG A 107 -7.55 3.11 20.63
C ARG A 107 -8.84 3.12 21.45
N ASN A 108 -9.88 2.41 21.02
CA ASN A 108 -11.13 2.34 21.78
C ASN A 108 -10.94 1.60 23.10
N ASP A 109 -10.18 0.50 23.10
CA ASP A 109 -9.85 -0.25 24.32
C ASP A 109 -9.03 0.59 25.30
N LEU A 110 -8.04 1.33 24.80
CA LEU A 110 -7.28 2.28 25.62
C LEU A 110 -8.16 3.38 26.21
N ARG A 111 -9.16 3.88 25.47
CA ARG A 111 -10.12 4.86 25.99
C ARG A 111 -10.92 4.27 27.16
N VAL A 112 -11.45 3.06 27.01
CA VAL A 112 -12.22 2.38 28.07
C VAL A 112 -11.34 2.11 29.28
N ASN A 113 -10.12 1.63 29.09
CA ASN A 113 -9.17 1.39 30.17
C ASN A 113 -8.82 2.69 30.92
N LYS A 114 -8.63 3.79 30.19
CA LYS A 114 -8.40 5.11 30.78
C LYS A 114 -9.57 5.55 31.66
N GLU A 115 -10.81 5.41 31.17
CA GLU A 115 -12.02 5.75 31.93
C GLU A 115 -12.14 4.90 33.22
N LYS A 116 -11.84 3.59 33.12
CA LYS A 116 -11.83 2.69 34.27
C LYS A 116 -10.79 3.08 35.31
N LEU A 117 -9.56 3.38 34.88
CA LEU A 117 -8.49 3.83 35.78
C LEU A 117 -8.83 5.16 36.45
N GLN A 118 -9.45 6.11 35.72
CA GLN A 118 -9.90 7.37 36.31
C GLN A 118 -11.02 7.18 37.34
N ALA A 119 -11.93 6.23 37.11
CA ALA A 119 -12.97 5.88 38.09
C ALA A 119 -12.35 5.27 39.36
N GLN A 120 -11.40 4.33 39.20
CA GLN A 120 -10.67 3.73 40.31
C GLN A 120 -9.87 4.77 41.10
N GLN A 121 -9.16 5.67 40.41
CA GLN A 121 -8.42 6.75 41.07
C GLN A 121 -9.32 7.65 41.91
N ARG A 122 -10.49 8.04 41.39
CA ARG A 122 -11.47 8.84 42.15
C ARG A 122 -11.98 8.09 43.38
N HIS A 123 -12.23 6.79 43.24
CA HIS A 123 -12.68 5.96 44.36
C HIS A 123 -11.62 5.86 45.45
N SER A 124 -10.37 5.52 45.11
CA SER A 124 -9.28 5.46 46.09
C SER A 124 -8.99 6.82 46.74
N GLN A 125 -9.15 7.92 46.01
CA GLN A 125 -9.01 9.27 46.58
C GLN A 125 -10.07 9.55 47.64
N GLN A 126 -11.32 9.10 47.42
CA GLN A 126 -12.39 9.22 48.40
C GLN A 126 -12.09 8.37 49.65
N GLU A 127 -11.65 7.13 49.48
CA GLU A 127 -11.29 6.25 50.60
C GLU A 127 -10.16 6.84 51.46
N ILE A 128 -9.14 7.44 50.83
CA ILE A 128 -8.07 8.15 51.53
C ILE A 128 -8.64 9.32 52.35
N GLN A 129 -9.56 10.09 51.79
CA GLN A 129 -10.18 11.21 52.48
C GLN A 129 -11.02 10.75 53.67
N ASP A 130 -11.79 9.67 53.53
CA ASP A 130 -12.60 9.09 54.60
C ASP A 130 -11.72 8.57 55.74
N LEU A 131 -10.63 7.85 55.41
CA LEU A 131 -9.65 7.38 56.39
C LEU A 131 -8.94 8.54 57.11
N GLN A 132 -8.64 9.63 56.42
CA GLN A 132 -8.07 10.83 57.04
C GLN A 132 -9.05 11.46 58.04
N GLN A 133 -10.34 11.57 57.68
CA GLN A 133 -11.35 12.08 58.59
C GLN A 133 -11.51 11.20 59.83
N ASP A 134 -11.52 9.88 59.66
CA ASP A 134 -11.64 8.94 60.78
C ASP A 134 -10.40 8.95 61.68
N ARG A 135 -9.20 9.06 61.09
CA ARG A 135 -7.96 9.29 61.86
C ARG A 135 -8.07 10.56 62.70
N ASP A 136 -8.52 11.66 62.12
CA ASP A 136 -8.61 12.94 62.83
C ASP A 136 -9.66 12.89 63.95
N ARG A 137 -10.80 12.21 63.74
CA ARG A 137 -11.79 11.93 64.79
C ARG A 137 -11.22 11.09 65.93
N LEU A 138 -10.43 10.07 65.60
CA LEU A 138 -9.79 9.22 66.61
C LEU A 138 -8.74 9.99 67.40
N LEU A 139 -7.95 10.84 66.76
CA LEU A 139 -7.00 11.74 67.43
C LEU A 139 -7.72 12.68 68.40
N GLN A 140 -8.82 13.32 67.98
CA GLN A 140 -9.62 14.18 68.87
C GLN A 140 -10.18 13.41 70.08
N LYS A 141 -10.69 12.19 69.88
CA LYS A 141 -11.16 11.33 70.97
C LYS A 141 -10.03 10.94 71.91
N ASN A 142 -8.85 10.67 71.38
CA ASN A 142 -7.67 10.31 72.16
C ASN A 142 -7.21 11.48 73.03
N GLU A 143 -7.12 12.69 72.47
CA GLU A 143 -6.77 13.91 73.22
C GLU A 143 -7.79 14.20 74.33
N LEU A 144 -9.09 14.06 74.06
CA LEU A 144 -10.12 14.20 75.09
C LEU A 144 -9.98 13.15 76.21
N ALA A 145 -9.70 11.89 75.84
CA ALA A 145 -9.47 10.84 76.82
C ALA A 145 -8.24 11.13 77.67
N LYS A 146 -7.14 11.59 77.06
CA LYS A 146 -5.92 12.00 77.76
C LYS A 146 -6.18 13.13 78.74
N SER A 147 -6.88 14.19 78.32
CA SER A 147 -7.26 15.30 79.20
C SER A 147 -8.14 14.85 80.38
N LYS A 148 -9.10 13.94 80.14
CA LYS A 148 -9.90 13.34 81.22
C LYS A 148 -9.05 12.54 82.20
N VAL A 149 -8.09 11.77 81.71
CA VAL A 149 -7.15 10.99 82.54
C VAL A 149 -6.29 11.94 83.38
N GLU A 150 -5.74 13.00 82.78
CA GLU A 150 -4.99 14.04 83.50
C GLU A 150 -5.83 14.69 84.60
N ALA A 151 -7.09 15.02 84.33
CA ALA A 151 -8.02 15.56 85.34
C ALA A 151 -8.31 14.58 86.48
N ILE A 152 -8.47 13.28 86.17
CA ILE A 152 -8.63 12.22 87.19
C ILE A 152 -7.37 12.13 88.04
N ILE A 153 -6.17 12.13 87.43
CA ILE A 153 -4.89 12.11 88.13
C ILE A 153 -4.78 13.30 89.10
N GLN A 154 -5.10 14.52 88.64
CA GLN A 154 -5.09 15.72 89.48
C GLN A 154 -6.06 15.59 90.66
N ARG A 155 -7.29 15.11 90.42
CA ARG A 155 -8.30 14.93 91.47
C ARG A 155 -7.88 13.87 92.49
N LEU A 156 -7.28 12.76 92.04
CA LEU A 156 -6.74 11.72 92.91
C LEU A 156 -5.58 12.24 93.76
N ALA A 157 -4.70 13.08 93.21
CA ALA A 157 -3.61 13.71 93.96
C ALA A 157 -4.13 14.59 95.10
N VAL A 158 -5.13 15.44 94.84
CA VAL A 158 -5.77 16.30 95.87
C VAL A 158 -6.47 15.45 96.93
N LEU A 159 -7.18 14.39 96.53
CA LEU A 159 -7.84 13.50 97.47
C LEU A 159 -6.82 12.79 98.38
N GLY A 160 -5.69 12.37 97.82
CA GLY A 160 -4.59 11.77 98.57
C GLY A 160 -4.03 12.70 99.66
N THR A 161 -3.76 13.96 99.32
CA THR A 161 -3.26 14.94 100.30
C THR A 161 -4.29 15.27 101.38
N ALA A 162 -5.57 15.35 101.01
CA ALA A 162 -6.65 15.59 101.97
C ALA A 162 -6.84 14.39 102.93
N GLN A 163 -6.72 13.17 102.42
CA GLN A 163 -6.80 11.96 103.23
C GLN A 163 -5.61 11.84 104.19
N ASP A 164 -4.40 12.20 103.75
CA ASP A 164 -3.21 12.28 104.61
C ASP A 164 -3.34 13.36 105.69
N GLN A 165 -3.87 14.55 105.35
CA GLN A 165 -4.17 15.60 106.33
C GLN A 165 -5.16 15.14 107.39
N HIS A 166 -6.27 14.52 106.98
CA HIS A 166 -7.23 13.96 107.93
C HIS A 166 -6.62 12.86 108.81
N ALA A 167 -5.72 12.02 108.27
CA ALA A 167 -5.01 11.02 109.06
C ALA A 167 -4.08 11.66 110.12
N GLN A 168 -3.39 12.75 109.77
CA GLN A 168 -2.55 13.52 110.70
C GLN A 168 -3.39 14.23 111.78
N GLU A 169 -4.51 14.85 111.41
CA GLU A 169 -5.45 15.49 112.35
C GLU A 169 -6.02 14.46 113.35
N ILE A 170 -6.39 13.26 112.88
CA ILE A 170 -6.84 12.16 113.74
C ILE A 170 -5.72 11.72 114.70
N GLN A 171 -4.46 11.62 114.24
CA GLN A 171 -3.32 11.28 115.10
C GLN A 171 -3.04 12.34 116.17
N GLN A 172 -3.13 13.63 115.84
CA GLN A 172 -2.96 14.73 116.80
C GLN A 172 -4.07 14.76 117.85
N LEU A 173 -5.32 14.47 117.46
CA LEU A 173 -6.45 14.35 118.39
C LEU A 173 -6.36 13.09 119.27
N ALA A 174 -5.70 12.02 118.81
CA ALA A 174 -5.47 10.80 119.57
C ALA A 174 -4.33 10.92 120.62
N HIS A 175 -3.45 11.93 120.51
CA HIS A 175 -2.33 12.16 121.43
C HIS A 175 -2.20 13.64 121.86
N PRO A 176 -2.95 14.11 122.88
CA PRO A 176 -3.00 15.54 123.21
C PRO A 176 -1.85 16.10 124.06
N ASN A 177 -0.85 15.32 124.49
CA ASN A 177 0.23 15.80 125.36
C ASN A 177 1.53 15.02 125.13
N ALA A 178 2.45 15.57 124.34
CA ALA A 178 3.83 15.09 124.23
C ALA A 178 4.88 16.22 124.07
N GLU A 179 4.52 17.49 124.32
CA GLU A 179 5.45 18.64 124.22
C GLU A 179 5.98 19.16 125.58
N LEU A 180 5.93 18.38 126.67
CA LEU A 180 6.33 18.90 127.99
C LEU A 180 7.42 18.14 128.76
N GLN A 181 8.07 17.11 128.23
CA GLN A 181 9.17 16.47 128.95
C GLN A 181 10.27 15.96 128.00
N GLU A 182 11.34 16.75 127.84
CA GLU A 182 12.73 16.35 128.12
C GLU A 182 13.68 17.52 127.84
N GLU A 183 13.77 18.43 128.83
CA GLU A 183 14.92 19.30 129.08
C GLU A 183 15.46 18.92 130.47
N ASN A 184 16.54 18.14 130.52
CA ASN A 184 17.59 18.09 131.57
C ASN A 184 18.65 17.04 131.21
#